data_AF-A0A7W1R1D4-F1
#
_entry.id   AF-A0A7W1R1D4-F1
#
_cell.length_a   1.000
_cell.length_b   1.000
_cell.length_c   1.000
_cell.angle_alpha   90.00
_cell.angle_beta   90.00
_cell.angle_gamma   90.00
#
_symmetry.space_group_name_H-M   'P 1'
#
loop_
_entity.id
_entity.type
_entity.pdbx_description
1 polymer ?
#
loop_
_entity_poly.entity_id
_entity_poly.type
_entity_poly.pdbx_seq_one_letter_code
_entity_poly.pdbx_strand_id
1 'polypeptide(L)'
;MRRSDRGRVLPDRGDRRRRPPRRLPARTQVYQHHTDEIAELPEGVPCARPQRDLRDRSDRVSLPALVGHTVPPGTRLARAPGRRPSAPQLLRARRRTELRSFLATESARDRKLQAARIDFFLFARGLFVLGLGAGGALAVHRAVPSIPPFPLALALGLVAANLGLLSGSTVTASRTLANHLLRIGIVLLGFELAAGDVVELGGARLAVVAAVVLVTFVGTRWLGRRLGLSAPLSLLIAAGFSICGASAIAALRNVVDADEEEVTAAIGLVTLCGTMAIVVLPLLQDPLGLSDEAFGAWSGASVHDVAQVVATASTAGSVALAAAVVVKLTRVLFLAPLVAGVSLASARRSIRPSRLSFPVPLFVLGFLAAIALRTTGIVPEAALDVLGSAKTLALTAALAGIGVGTDLRKLGRLGTRPLVLGLLSWTLVAGVAYAGVRLTQ
;
A
#
# COMPACT_ATOMS: atom_id res chain seq x y z
N MET A 1 43.04 -54.57 -26.91
CA MET A 1 42.71 -55.70 -27.80
C MET A 1 41.21 -55.69 -28.03
N ARG A 2 40.72 -55.28 -29.22
CA ARG A 2 40.23 -56.17 -30.32
C ARG A 2 39.24 -57.24 -29.81
N ARG A 3 38.03 -57.44 -30.34
CA ARG A 3 37.36 -56.96 -31.57
C ARG A 3 35.89 -57.48 -31.53
N SER A 4 35.03 -56.81 -32.31
CA SER A 4 34.02 -57.41 -33.22
C SER A 4 32.69 -57.93 -32.64
N ASP A 5 31.52 -57.77 -33.25
CA ASP A 5 30.98 -56.97 -34.37
C ASP A 5 29.50 -57.40 -34.55
N ARG A 6 28.73 -56.63 -35.35
CA ARG A 6 27.39 -56.89 -35.92
C ARG A 6 26.20 -56.54 -35.00
N GLY A 7 25.24 -55.69 -35.36
CA GLY A 7 24.94 -55.03 -36.63
C GLY A 7 23.46 -55.26 -37.01
N ARG A 8 22.85 -54.20 -37.58
CA ARG A 8 21.55 -54.10 -38.27
C ARG A 8 20.33 -53.73 -37.41
N VAL A 9 19.38 -52.90 -37.85
CA VAL A 9 19.13 -52.11 -39.08
C VAL A 9 17.94 -51.19 -38.74
N LEU A 10 17.98 -49.92 -39.16
CA LEU A 10 16.82 -49.02 -39.28
C LEU A 10 16.16 -49.18 -40.66
N PRO A 11 14.86 -48.88 -40.79
CA PRO A 11 14.47 -47.76 -41.66
C PRO A 11 13.37 -46.90 -41.00
N ASP A 12 13.49 -45.58 -40.92
CA ASP A 12 13.28 -44.55 -41.96
C ASP A 12 11.81 -44.41 -42.42
N ARG A 13 11.18 -43.28 -42.04
CA ARG A 13 10.48 -42.29 -42.89
C ARG A 13 9.21 -41.72 -42.27
N GLY A 14 9.13 -40.38 -42.22
CA GLY A 14 7.88 -39.67 -41.98
C GLY A 14 8.01 -38.17 -41.72
N ASP A 15 8.65 -37.43 -42.62
CA ASP A 15 8.59 -35.96 -42.67
C ASP A 15 7.13 -35.47 -42.87
N ARG A 16 6.60 -34.65 -41.96
CA ARG A 16 5.58 -33.64 -42.29
C ARG A 16 5.73 -32.35 -41.48
N ARG A 17 6.16 -31.32 -42.19
CA ARG A 17 6.15 -29.89 -41.86
C ARG A 17 4.76 -29.34 -41.43
N ARG A 18 4.81 -28.43 -40.44
CA ARG A 18 4.05 -27.17 -40.23
C ARG A 18 2.51 -27.19 -40.17
N ARG A 19 1.95 -26.78 -39.00
CA ARG A 19 0.90 -25.73 -38.81
C ARG A 19 0.57 -25.53 -37.30
N PRO A 20 0.45 -24.28 -36.78
CA PRO A 20 -0.12 -23.97 -35.46
C PRO A 20 -1.63 -23.58 -35.57
N PRO A 21 -2.35 -23.31 -34.47
CA PRO A 21 -3.39 -24.17 -33.90
C PRO A 21 -4.84 -23.80 -34.31
N ARG A 22 -5.74 -24.79 -34.24
CA ARG A 22 -7.19 -24.59 -34.37
C ARG A 22 -7.79 -24.15 -33.03
N ARG A 23 -8.55 -23.06 -33.06
CA ARG A 23 -9.40 -22.53 -31.99
C ARG A 23 -10.50 -23.54 -31.63
N LEU A 24 -10.71 -23.77 -30.33
CA LEU A 24 -11.93 -24.36 -29.77
C LEU A 24 -12.65 -23.30 -28.93
N PRO A 25 -13.99 -23.31 -28.90
CA PRO A 25 -14.78 -22.17 -28.43
C PRO A 25 -14.86 -22.11 -26.91
N ALA A 26 -14.79 -20.88 -26.40
CA ALA A 26 -14.97 -20.53 -25.00
C ALA A 26 -16.39 -20.87 -24.52
N ARG A 27 -16.48 -21.71 -23.48
CA ARG A 27 -17.63 -21.75 -22.58
C ARG A 27 -17.36 -20.73 -21.48
N THR A 28 -18.05 -19.60 -21.58
CA THR A 28 -18.05 -18.52 -20.59
C THR A 28 -18.77 -19.01 -19.33
N GLN A 29 -18.04 -19.20 -18.23
CA GLN A 29 -18.63 -19.32 -16.91
C GLN A 29 -18.05 -18.24 -16.00
N VAL A 30 -18.98 -17.43 -15.53
CA VAL A 30 -18.89 -16.24 -14.69
C VAL A 30 -18.07 -16.46 -13.43
N TYR A 31 -17.00 -15.67 -13.24
CA TYR A 31 -16.51 -15.22 -11.93
C TYR A 31 -15.52 -14.05 -12.15
N GLN A 32 -16.04 -12.82 -12.21
CA GLN A 32 -15.23 -11.60 -12.12
C GLN A 32 -15.60 -10.91 -10.81
N HIS A 33 -14.65 -10.89 -9.88
CA HIS A 33 -14.71 -10.06 -8.68
C HIS A 33 -14.02 -8.73 -9.00
N HIS A 34 -14.76 -7.65 -8.75
CA HIS A 34 -14.34 -6.25 -8.74
C HIS A 34 -13.07 -6.01 -7.90
N THR A 35 -12.10 -5.33 -8.50
CA THR A 35 -11.23 -4.37 -7.82
C THR A 35 -11.32 -3.07 -8.61
N ASP A 36 -12.11 -2.14 -8.11
CA ASP A 36 -12.01 -0.73 -8.44
C ASP A 36 -11.72 0.01 -7.14
N GLU A 37 -10.54 0.61 -7.01
CA GLU A 37 -10.44 1.98 -6.52
C GLU A 37 -9.13 2.64 -6.98
N ILE A 38 -9.33 3.80 -7.62
CA ILE A 38 -8.43 4.94 -7.83
C ILE A 38 -7.20 4.74 -8.73
N ALA A 39 -7.46 4.85 -10.03
CA ALA A 39 -6.54 5.49 -10.97
C ALA A 39 -7.25 6.66 -11.65
N GLU A 40 -6.52 7.74 -11.83
CA GLU A 40 -6.94 9.02 -12.40
C GLU A 40 -7.59 8.87 -13.79
N LEU A 41 -8.61 9.72 -14.02
CA LEU A 41 -9.25 10.17 -15.26
C LEU A 41 -8.83 9.53 -16.61
N PRO A 42 -9.78 9.03 -17.43
CA PRO A 42 -9.50 8.77 -18.85
C PRO A 42 -9.56 10.07 -19.65
N GLU A 43 -8.40 10.58 -20.08
CA GLU A 43 -8.33 11.41 -21.29
C GLU A 43 -8.73 10.55 -22.49
N GLY A 44 -9.85 10.88 -23.13
CA GLY A 44 -10.30 10.13 -24.30
C GLY A 44 -11.74 10.36 -24.75
N VAL A 45 -12.18 11.62 -24.88
CA VAL A 45 -13.35 11.97 -25.72
C VAL A 45 -13.02 13.26 -26.48
N PRO A 46 -13.16 13.32 -27.82
CA PRO A 46 -12.71 14.47 -28.61
C PRO A 46 -13.67 15.66 -28.39
N CYS A 47 -13.23 16.64 -27.59
CA CYS A 47 -13.82 17.97 -27.61
C CYS A 47 -13.21 18.79 -28.76
N ALA A 48 -13.87 18.79 -29.90
CA ALA A 48 -13.59 19.76 -30.95
C ALA A 48 -13.94 21.18 -30.44
N ARG A 49 -12.92 21.96 -30.06
CA ARG A 49 -12.99 23.43 -30.00
C ARG A 49 -12.08 24.00 -31.08
N PRO A 50 -12.52 24.99 -31.87
CA PRO A 50 -11.69 25.59 -32.90
C PRO A 50 -10.75 26.62 -32.27
N GLN A 51 -9.45 26.33 -32.23
CA GLN A 51 -8.44 27.37 -32.02
C GLN A 51 -8.18 28.08 -33.36
N ARG A 52 -8.66 29.32 -33.44
CA ARG A 52 -8.07 30.34 -34.32
C ARG A 52 -6.70 30.67 -33.73
N ASP A 53 -5.64 30.43 -34.49
CA ASP A 53 -4.38 31.09 -34.24
C ASP A 53 -3.96 31.90 -35.48
N LEU A 54 -3.63 33.14 -35.20
CA LEU A 54 -3.29 34.22 -36.12
C LEU A 54 -1.79 34.46 -35.97
N ARG A 55 -1.11 34.62 -37.11
CA ARG A 55 0.32 34.95 -37.30
C ARG A 55 1.23 33.72 -37.13
N ASP A 56 2.20 33.46 -38.00
CA ASP A 56 3.02 34.39 -38.76
C ASP A 56 3.47 33.78 -40.10
N ARG A 57 3.62 34.66 -41.08
CA ARG A 57 4.21 34.39 -42.40
C ARG A 57 5.72 34.33 -42.26
N SER A 58 6.36 33.35 -42.88
CA SER A 58 7.36 33.56 -43.95
C SER A 58 8.24 32.32 -44.14
N ASP A 59 8.60 32.14 -45.41
CA ASP A 59 9.79 31.45 -45.89
C ASP A 59 9.77 29.92 -46.08
N ARG A 60 9.51 29.60 -47.36
CA ARG A 60 10.35 28.75 -48.23
C ARG A 60 10.73 27.38 -47.67
N VAL A 61 9.92 26.39 -48.04
CA VAL A 61 10.42 25.01 -48.16
C VAL A 61 10.20 24.55 -49.61
N SER A 62 11.34 24.36 -50.28
CA SER A 62 11.50 23.76 -51.59
C SER A 62 11.04 22.29 -51.58
N LEU A 63 10.29 21.93 -52.61
CA LEU A 63 9.84 20.57 -52.95
C LEU A 63 10.99 19.57 -53.12
N PRO A 64 10.70 18.27 -52.96
CA PRO A 64 11.16 17.30 -53.94
C PRO A 64 9.99 16.54 -54.61
N ALA A 65 10.03 16.61 -55.94
CA ALA A 65 9.77 15.57 -56.93
C ALA A 65 8.53 14.65 -56.81
N LEU A 66 7.59 14.97 -57.70
CA LEU A 66 6.64 14.07 -58.37
C LEU A 66 7.09 12.60 -58.53
N VAL A 67 6.22 11.68 -58.14
CA VAL A 67 5.93 10.45 -58.90
C VAL A 67 4.44 10.47 -59.21
N GLY A 68 4.13 10.44 -60.51
CA GLY A 68 2.81 10.71 -61.06
C GLY A 68 1.80 9.59 -60.85
N HIS A 69 0.58 10.00 -60.51
CA HIS A 69 -0.62 9.29 -60.93
C HIS A 69 -1.59 10.28 -61.58
N THR A 70 -1.84 10.03 -62.86
CA THR A 70 -2.78 10.72 -63.73
C THR A 70 -4.22 10.53 -63.23
N VAL A 71 -4.89 11.62 -62.86
CA VAL A 71 -6.35 11.66 -62.65
C VAL A 71 -6.98 12.29 -63.90
N PRO A 72 -7.98 11.66 -64.54
CA PRO A 72 -8.59 12.15 -65.78
C PRO A 72 -9.51 13.37 -65.53
N PRO A 73 -9.70 14.27 -66.50
CA PRO A 73 -10.47 15.48 -66.32
C PRO A 73 -11.97 15.22 -66.49
N GLY A 74 -12.78 15.72 -65.57
CA GLY A 74 -14.22 15.87 -65.78
C GLY A 74 -15.09 15.15 -64.75
N THR A 75 -15.30 15.77 -63.59
CA THR A 75 -16.55 15.60 -62.84
C THR A 75 -16.77 16.86 -62.00
N ARG A 76 -17.59 17.78 -62.54
CA ARG A 76 -18.22 18.83 -61.73
C ARG A 76 -19.14 18.12 -60.74
N LEU A 77 -18.79 18.10 -59.47
CA LEU A 77 -19.72 17.75 -58.39
C LEU A 77 -20.86 18.78 -58.38
N ALA A 78 -21.95 18.46 -59.06
CA ALA A 78 -23.22 19.17 -58.92
C ALA A 78 -23.70 18.99 -57.47
N ARG A 79 -23.63 20.05 -56.67
CA ARG A 79 -24.30 20.13 -55.36
C ARG A 79 -25.80 19.96 -55.59
N ALA A 80 -26.35 18.81 -55.23
CA ALA A 80 -27.79 18.64 -55.12
C ALA A 80 -28.33 19.67 -54.10
N PRO A 81 -29.45 20.36 -54.37
CA PRO A 81 -30.05 21.27 -53.41
C PRO A 81 -30.63 20.44 -52.27
N GLY A 82 -29.90 20.35 -51.16
CA GLY A 82 -30.42 19.79 -49.92
C GLY A 82 -31.63 20.59 -49.47
N ARG A 83 -32.82 19.97 -49.46
CA ARG A 83 -34.02 20.56 -48.86
C ARG A 83 -33.69 21.01 -47.44
N ARG A 84 -33.73 22.32 -47.17
CA ARG A 84 -33.56 22.85 -45.82
C ARG A 84 -34.69 22.26 -44.95
N PRO A 85 -34.38 21.67 -43.78
CA PRO A 85 -35.40 21.13 -42.90
C PRO A 85 -36.39 22.25 -42.54
N SER A 86 -37.68 21.94 -42.58
CA SER A 86 -38.72 22.91 -42.24
C SER A 86 -38.62 23.30 -40.76
N ALA A 87 -39.01 24.53 -40.40
CA ALA A 87 -38.96 25.03 -39.02
C ALA A 87 -39.54 24.05 -37.96
N PRO A 88 -40.63 23.30 -38.23
CA PRO A 88 -41.13 22.28 -37.29
C PRO A 88 -40.17 21.12 -37.05
N GLN A 89 -39.37 20.73 -38.06
CA GLN A 89 -38.40 19.64 -37.96
C GLN A 89 -37.19 20.05 -37.10
N LEU A 90 -36.71 21.28 -37.25
CA LEU A 90 -35.63 21.84 -36.42
C LEU A 90 -36.06 21.96 -34.95
N LEU A 91 -37.30 22.38 -34.68
CA LEU A 91 -37.84 22.45 -33.31
C LEU A 91 -37.96 21.06 -32.66
N ARG A 92 -38.39 20.04 -33.41
CA ARG A 92 -38.46 18.66 -32.92
C ARG A 92 -37.07 18.08 -32.64
N ALA A 93 -36.07 18.37 -33.48
CA ALA A 93 -34.68 17.95 -33.28
C ALA A 93 -34.07 18.64 -32.04
N ARG A 94 -34.33 19.94 -31.85
CA ARG A 94 -33.88 20.69 -30.67
C ARG A 94 -34.50 20.16 -29.38
N ARG A 95 -35.83 19.96 -29.32
CA ARG A 95 -36.51 19.35 -28.16
C ARG A 95 -36.00 17.95 -27.83
N ARG A 96 -35.72 17.11 -28.83
CA ARG A 96 -35.15 15.76 -28.60
C ARG A 96 -33.76 15.82 -27.99
N THR A 97 -32.95 16.79 -28.41
CA THR A 97 -31.59 16.98 -27.88
C THR A 97 -31.63 17.47 -26.44
N GLU A 98 -32.50 18.44 -26.14
CA GLU A 98 -32.66 18.95 -24.77
C GLU A 98 -33.21 17.88 -23.81
N LEU A 99 -34.22 17.11 -24.24
CA LEU A 99 -34.75 16.01 -23.43
C LEU A 99 -33.69 14.92 -23.16
N ARG A 100 -32.86 14.58 -24.15
CA ARG A 100 -31.75 13.64 -23.97
C ARG A 100 -30.70 14.16 -23.00
N SER A 101 -30.36 15.44 -23.09
CA SER A 101 -29.41 16.07 -22.16
C SER A 101 -29.96 16.10 -20.73
N PHE A 102 -31.24 16.40 -20.57
CA PHE A 102 -31.93 16.42 -19.27
C PHE A 102 -31.96 15.02 -18.63
N LEU A 103 -32.40 13.99 -19.36
CA LEU A 103 -32.43 12.61 -18.89
C LEU A 103 -31.02 12.07 -18.58
N ALA A 104 -30.00 12.46 -19.36
CA ALA A 104 -28.62 12.11 -19.08
C ALA A 104 -28.09 12.76 -17.79
N THR A 105 -28.46 14.03 -17.53
CA THR A 105 -28.11 14.72 -16.28
C THR A 105 -28.84 14.16 -15.06
N GLU A 106 -30.11 13.80 -15.19
CA GLU A 106 -30.91 13.21 -14.12
C GLU A 106 -30.39 11.81 -13.78
N SER A 107 -30.11 10.98 -14.79
CA SER A 107 -29.46 9.68 -14.63
C SER A 107 -28.05 9.78 -14.01
N ALA A 108 -27.28 10.83 -14.33
CA ALA A 108 -25.98 11.07 -13.70
C ALA A 108 -26.11 11.52 -12.24
N ARG A 109 -27.12 12.33 -11.92
CA ARG A 109 -27.42 12.78 -10.56
C ARG A 109 -27.90 11.62 -9.69
N ASP A 110 -28.78 10.78 -10.20
CA ASP A 110 -29.29 9.59 -9.51
C ASP A 110 -28.15 8.59 -9.26
N ARG A 111 -27.30 8.33 -10.25
CA ARG A 111 -26.09 7.50 -10.04
C ARG A 111 -25.17 8.06 -8.95
N LYS A 112 -24.96 9.38 -8.90
CA LYS A 112 -24.15 10.02 -7.84
C LYS A 112 -24.79 9.89 -6.46
N LEU A 113 -26.10 10.11 -6.34
CA LEU A 113 -26.84 9.94 -5.08
C LEU A 113 -26.86 8.48 -4.61
N GLN A 114 -26.98 7.55 -5.56
CA GLN A 114 -27.00 6.12 -5.28
C GLN A 114 -25.61 5.61 -4.88
N ALA A 115 -24.54 6.09 -5.53
CA ALA A 115 -23.16 5.85 -5.11
C ALA A 115 -22.90 6.39 -3.70
N ALA A 116 -23.26 7.66 -3.43
CA ALA A 116 -23.09 8.26 -2.10
C ALA A 116 -23.86 7.52 -0.99
N ARG A 117 -25.04 6.99 -1.30
CA ARG A 117 -25.80 6.13 -0.37
C ARG A 117 -25.08 4.81 -0.09
N ILE A 118 -24.57 4.14 -1.13
CA ILE A 118 -23.81 2.89 -0.97
C ILE A 118 -22.56 3.14 -0.12
N ASP A 119 -21.82 4.22 -0.40
CA ASP A 119 -20.63 4.60 0.36
C ASP A 119 -20.96 4.87 1.84
N PHE A 120 -22.07 5.56 2.12
CA PHE A 120 -22.54 5.80 3.48
C PHE A 120 -22.88 4.50 4.22
N PHE A 121 -23.62 3.59 3.59
CA PHE A 121 -23.94 2.29 4.21
C PHE A 121 -22.70 1.44 4.44
N LEU A 122 -21.74 1.43 3.51
CA LEU A 122 -20.47 0.73 3.68
C LEU A 122 -19.63 1.32 4.81
N PHE A 123 -19.57 2.65 4.90
CA PHE A 123 -18.90 3.35 5.99
C PHE A 123 -19.55 3.05 7.34
N ALA A 124 -20.89 3.10 7.43
CA ALA A 124 -21.64 2.79 8.64
C ALA A 124 -21.43 1.33 9.09
N ARG A 125 -21.45 0.37 8.16
CA ARG A 125 -21.12 -1.05 8.42
C ARG A 125 -19.69 -1.20 8.92
N GLY A 126 -18.75 -0.51 8.27
CA GLY A 126 -17.35 -0.49 8.68
C GLY A 126 -17.21 -0.01 10.12
N LEU A 127 -17.76 1.16 10.43
CA LEU A 127 -17.75 1.76 11.76
C LEU A 127 -18.41 0.86 12.81
N PHE A 128 -19.53 0.21 12.47
CA PHE A 128 -20.20 -0.75 13.35
C PHE A 128 -19.30 -1.93 13.71
N VAL A 129 -18.62 -2.53 12.72
CA VAL A 129 -17.67 -3.63 12.94
C VAL A 129 -16.52 -3.18 13.84
N LEU A 130 -15.97 -1.97 13.61
CA LEU A 130 -14.90 -1.43 14.45
C LEU A 130 -15.38 -1.16 15.88
N GLY A 131 -16.59 -0.62 16.03
CA GLY A 131 -17.21 -0.35 17.33
C GLY A 131 -17.46 -1.64 18.12
N LEU A 132 -17.95 -2.70 17.46
CA LEU A 132 -18.12 -4.01 18.08
C LEU A 132 -16.78 -4.62 18.51
N GLY A 133 -15.76 -4.59 17.64
CA GLY A 133 -14.43 -5.11 17.96
C GLY A 133 -13.79 -4.37 19.12
N ALA A 134 -13.84 -3.03 19.11
CA ALA A 134 -13.30 -2.21 20.18
C ALA A 134 -14.08 -2.36 21.49
N GLY A 135 -15.41 -2.30 21.43
CA GLY A 135 -16.28 -2.48 22.58
C GLY A 135 -16.09 -3.84 23.23
N GLY A 136 -16.02 -4.91 22.43
CA GLY A 136 -15.74 -6.26 22.90
C GLY A 136 -14.37 -6.37 23.58
N ALA A 137 -13.32 -5.85 22.96
CA ALA A 137 -11.97 -5.88 23.54
C ALA A 137 -11.88 -5.09 24.86
N LEU A 138 -12.49 -3.90 24.92
CA LEU A 138 -12.52 -3.09 26.13
C LEU A 138 -13.38 -3.71 27.24
N ALA A 139 -14.48 -4.39 26.89
CA ALA A 139 -15.31 -5.10 27.86
C ALA A 139 -14.54 -6.28 28.48
N VAL A 140 -13.83 -7.06 27.65
CA VAL A 140 -12.97 -8.15 28.13
C VAL A 140 -11.84 -7.61 29.01
N HIS A 141 -11.17 -6.53 28.60
CA HIS A 141 -10.12 -5.91 29.41
C HIS A 141 -10.65 -5.43 30.77
N ARG A 142 -11.86 -4.88 30.83
CA ARG A 142 -12.49 -4.52 32.11
C ARG A 142 -12.79 -5.73 33.01
N ALA A 143 -13.17 -6.86 32.42
CA ALA A 143 -13.42 -8.09 33.17
C ALA A 143 -12.13 -8.79 33.59
N VAL A 144 -11.10 -8.73 32.75
CA VAL A 144 -9.79 -9.37 32.93
C VAL A 144 -8.68 -8.36 32.60
N PRO A 145 -8.26 -7.53 33.57
CA PRO A 145 -7.29 -6.45 33.34
C PRO A 145 -5.93 -6.91 32.82
N SER A 146 -5.57 -8.19 33.03
CA SER A 146 -4.34 -8.78 32.52
C SER A 146 -4.32 -8.98 31.00
N ILE A 147 -5.46 -8.86 30.31
CA ILE A 147 -5.52 -8.97 28.83
C ILE A 147 -5.48 -7.56 28.23
N PRO A 148 -4.41 -7.18 27.51
CA PRO A 148 -4.30 -5.86 26.90
C PRO A 148 -5.35 -5.67 25.78
N PRO A 149 -6.08 -4.54 25.77
CA PRO A 149 -7.22 -4.36 24.86
C PRO A 149 -6.79 -4.25 23.38
N PHE A 150 -5.58 -3.74 23.12
CA PHE A 150 -5.07 -3.45 21.78
C PHE A 150 -4.75 -4.72 20.96
N PRO A 151 -3.86 -5.64 21.41
CA PRO A 151 -3.69 -6.95 20.80
C PRO A 151 -5.00 -7.74 20.69
N LEU A 152 -5.86 -7.67 21.72
CA LEU A 152 -7.12 -8.38 21.73
C LEU A 152 -8.06 -7.89 20.62
N ALA A 153 -8.19 -6.57 20.44
CA ALA A 153 -8.99 -5.99 19.38
C ALA A 153 -8.49 -6.45 17.99
N LEU A 154 -7.18 -6.44 17.78
CA LEU A 154 -6.56 -6.95 16.55
C LEU A 154 -6.89 -8.43 16.33
N ALA A 155 -6.76 -9.26 17.38
CA ALA A 155 -7.07 -10.68 17.31
C ALA A 155 -8.54 -10.94 16.98
N LEU A 156 -9.47 -10.21 17.59
CA LEU A 156 -10.91 -10.31 17.31
C LEU A 156 -11.22 -9.96 15.84
N GLY A 157 -10.63 -8.88 15.32
CA GLY A 157 -10.77 -8.50 13.92
C GLY A 157 -10.22 -9.55 12.96
N LEU A 158 -9.02 -10.07 13.27
CA LEU A 158 -8.36 -11.13 12.50
C LEU A 158 -9.23 -12.39 12.43
N VAL A 159 -9.74 -12.84 13.57
CA VAL A 159 -10.61 -14.02 13.65
C VAL A 159 -11.90 -13.79 12.85
N ALA A 160 -12.56 -12.63 13.03
CA ALA A 160 -13.81 -12.33 12.34
C ALA A 160 -13.66 -12.35 10.80
N ALA A 161 -12.59 -11.78 10.26
CA ALA A 161 -12.33 -11.79 8.83
C ALA A 161 -11.99 -13.18 8.29
N ASN A 162 -11.16 -13.96 9.01
CA ASN A 162 -10.70 -15.26 8.53
C ASN A 162 -11.73 -16.38 8.68
N LEU A 163 -12.73 -16.21 9.57
CA LEU A 163 -13.93 -17.05 9.66
C LEU A 163 -14.98 -16.74 8.58
N GLY A 164 -14.79 -15.69 7.77
CA GLY A 164 -15.73 -15.32 6.70
C GLY A 164 -17.01 -14.66 7.20
N LEU A 165 -16.99 -14.05 8.40
CA LEU A 165 -18.15 -13.37 8.99
C LEU A 165 -18.49 -12.04 8.30
N LEU A 166 -17.57 -11.52 7.46
CA LEU A 166 -17.65 -10.19 6.87
C LEU A 166 -17.59 -10.26 5.35
N SER A 167 -18.37 -9.42 4.66
CA SER A 167 -18.26 -9.26 3.21
C SER A 167 -16.97 -8.52 2.83
N GLY A 168 -16.43 -8.79 1.65
CA GLY A 168 -15.21 -8.11 1.16
C GLY A 168 -15.32 -6.58 1.16
N SER A 169 -16.49 -6.04 0.82
CA SER A 169 -16.76 -4.59 0.88
C SER A 169 -16.71 -4.02 2.30
N THR A 170 -17.18 -4.79 3.29
CA THR A 170 -17.11 -4.40 4.72
C THR A 170 -15.66 -4.43 5.20
N VAL A 171 -14.88 -5.43 4.79
CA VAL A 171 -13.44 -5.52 5.12
C VAL A 171 -12.68 -4.31 4.60
N THR A 172 -12.89 -3.92 3.33
CA THR A 172 -12.25 -2.73 2.75
C THR A 172 -12.64 -1.45 3.48
N ALA A 173 -13.93 -1.25 3.75
CA ALA A 173 -14.41 -0.08 4.48
C ALA A 173 -13.81 -0.01 5.90
N SER A 174 -13.87 -1.11 6.67
CA SER A 174 -13.29 -1.20 8.02
C SER A 174 -11.78 -0.90 8.01
N ARG A 175 -11.04 -1.41 7.03
CA ARG A 175 -9.59 -1.14 6.89
C ARG A 175 -9.31 0.33 6.60
N THR A 176 -10.07 0.97 5.72
CA THR A 176 -9.92 2.39 5.41
C THR A 176 -10.18 3.26 6.64
N LEU A 177 -11.29 3.01 7.35
CA LEU A 177 -11.61 3.67 8.62
C LEU A 177 -10.50 3.45 9.66
N ALA A 178 -10.01 2.22 9.80
CA ALA A 178 -8.96 1.87 10.75
C ALA A 178 -7.67 2.65 10.52
N ASN A 179 -7.25 2.84 9.27
CA ASN A 179 -6.07 3.65 8.95
C ASN A 179 -6.24 5.12 9.39
N HIS A 180 -7.44 5.67 9.29
CA HIS A 180 -7.72 7.04 9.76
C HIS A 180 -7.70 7.10 11.30
N LEU A 181 -8.39 6.16 11.96
CA LEU A 181 -8.42 6.07 13.42
C LEU A 181 -7.03 5.82 14.01
N LEU A 182 -6.19 5.03 13.35
CA LEU A 182 -4.81 4.79 13.78
C LEU A 182 -4.01 6.10 13.80
N ARG A 183 -4.10 6.90 12.73
CA ARG A 183 -3.43 8.20 12.62
C ARG A 183 -3.92 9.17 13.69
N ILE A 184 -5.24 9.22 13.93
CA ILE A 184 -5.83 10.04 14.99
C ILE A 184 -5.30 9.59 16.36
N GLY A 185 -5.33 8.28 16.65
CA GLY A 185 -4.83 7.73 17.90
C GLY A 185 -3.33 8.00 18.13
N ILE A 186 -2.51 7.94 17.08
CA ILE A 186 -1.08 8.32 17.17
C ILE A 186 -0.94 9.81 17.48
N VAL A 187 -1.70 10.70 16.84
CA VAL A 187 -1.66 12.13 17.17
C VAL A 187 -2.06 12.37 18.62
N LEU A 188 -3.12 11.70 19.09
CA LEU A 188 -3.59 11.81 20.48
C LEU A 188 -2.58 11.26 21.48
N LEU A 189 -1.84 10.20 21.14
CA LEU A 189 -0.74 9.68 21.96
C LEU A 189 0.34 10.75 22.22
N GLY A 190 0.53 11.70 21.32
CA GLY A 190 1.48 12.80 21.51
C GLY A 190 1.18 13.69 22.72
N PHE A 191 -0.08 13.74 23.18
CA PHE A 191 -0.45 14.46 24.41
C PHE A 191 -0.06 13.72 25.69
N GLU A 192 0.33 12.45 25.62
CA GLU A 192 0.87 11.69 26.76
C GLU A 192 2.39 11.88 26.92
N LEU A 193 3.04 12.62 26.01
CA LEU A 193 4.51 12.76 25.96
C LEU A 193 4.96 14.21 26.12
N ALA A 194 6.04 14.43 26.87
CA ALA A 194 6.72 15.72 26.95
C ALA A 194 7.92 15.76 25.98
N ALA A 195 8.33 16.96 25.56
CA ALA A 195 9.46 17.10 24.64
C ALA A 195 10.79 16.63 25.25
N GLY A 196 10.92 16.64 26.58
CA GLY A 196 12.07 16.07 27.29
C GLY A 196 12.29 14.60 26.93
N ASP A 197 11.21 13.82 26.91
CA ASP A 197 11.21 12.39 26.57
C ASP A 197 11.70 12.13 25.13
N VAL A 198 11.48 13.11 24.23
CA VAL A 198 11.90 13.02 22.82
C VAL A 198 13.34 13.48 22.63
N VAL A 199 13.78 14.52 23.34
CA VAL A 199 15.14 15.07 23.23
C VAL A 199 16.18 14.11 23.82
N GLU A 200 15.81 13.35 24.87
CA GLU A 200 16.65 12.28 25.41
C GLU A 200 16.91 11.13 24.42
N LEU A 201 16.22 11.08 23.27
CA LEU A 201 16.58 10.11 22.22
C LEU A 201 18.00 10.32 21.68
N GLY A 202 18.50 11.56 21.65
CA GLY A 202 19.89 11.86 21.33
C GLY A 202 20.39 11.39 19.95
N GLY A 203 21.62 11.76 19.61
CA GLY A 203 22.28 11.31 18.37
C GLY A 203 22.57 9.81 18.36
N ALA A 204 22.74 9.19 19.53
CA ALA A 204 23.04 7.77 19.66
C ALA A 204 21.89 6.87 19.18
N ARG A 205 20.64 7.13 19.57
CA ARG A 205 19.50 6.33 19.11
C ARG A 205 19.24 6.54 17.61
N LEU A 206 19.49 7.74 17.08
CA LEU A 206 19.44 7.98 15.63
C LEU A 206 20.49 7.15 14.88
N ALA A 207 21.72 7.06 15.39
CA ALA A 207 22.77 6.22 14.83
C ALA A 207 22.40 4.74 14.86
N VAL A 208 21.82 4.25 15.96
CA VAL A 208 21.29 2.89 16.05
C VAL A 208 20.20 2.64 15.02
N VAL A 209 19.23 3.55 14.88
CA VAL A 209 18.16 3.43 13.89
C VAL A 209 18.73 3.38 12.46
N ALA A 210 19.68 4.26 12.14
CA ALA A 210 20.37 4.25 10.85
C ALA A 210 21.09 2.92 10.59
N ALA A 211 21.78 2.38 11.60
CA ALA A 211 22.45 1.09 11.52
C ALA A 211 21.46 -0.06 11.31
N VAL A 212 20.35 -0.10 12.05
CA VAL A 212 19.27 -1.09 11.87
C VAL A 212 18.75 -1.05 10.44
N VAL A 213 18.45 0.14 9.91
CA VAL A 213 17.98 0.31 8.53
C VAL A 213 19.01 -0.23 7.53
N LEU A 214 20.27 0.19 7.65
CA LEU A 214 21.33 -0.16 6.71
C LEU A 214 21.65 -1.66 6.74
N VAL A 215 21.87 -2.22 7.92
CA VAL A 215 22.23 -3.64 8.10
C VAL A 215 21.08 -4.53 7.65
N THR A 216 19.83 -4.19 8.00
CA THR A 216 18.65 -4.96 7.56
C THR A 216 18.50 -4.89 6.05
N PHE A 217 18.59 -3.69 5.46
CA PHE A 217 18.44 -3.55 4.01
C PHE A 217 19.52 -4.31 3.23
N VAL A 218 20.79 -4.14 3.60
CA VAL A 218 21.91 -4.80 2.93
C VAL A 218 21.89 -6.30 3.18
N GLY A 219 21.67 -6.72 4.43
CA GLY A 219 21.66 -8.12 4.84
C GLY A 219 20.51 -8.90 4.21
N THR A 220 19.28 -8.39 4.26
CA THR A 220 18.12 -9.01 3.60
C THR A 220 18.32 -9.10 2.09
N ARG A 221 18.82 -8.02 1.45
CA ARG A 221 19.08 -8.04 0.01
C ARG A 221 20.13 -9.08 -0.36
N TRP A 222 21.21 -9.17 0.41
CA TRP A 222 22.27 -10.16 0.21
C TRP A 222 21.73 -11.59 0.37
N LEU A 223 20.97 -11.82 1.43
CA LEU A 223 20.39 -13.13 1.74
C LEU A 223 19.37 -13.58 0.68
N GLY A 224 18.53 -12.67 0.17
CA GLY A 224 17.58 -12.98 -0.90
C GLY A 224 18.26 -13.47 -2.17
N ARG A 225 19.38 -12.84 -2.55
CA ARG A 225 20.18 -13.28 -3.70
C ARG A 225 20.84 -14.64 -3.47
N ARG A 226 21.29 -14.92 -2.24
CA ARG A 226 21.84 -16.23 -1.86
C ARG A 226 20.79 -17.34 -1.90
N LEU A 227 19.54 -17.04 -1.55
CA LEU A 227 18.41 -17.96 -1.63
C LEU A 227 17.86 -18.14 -3.06
N GLY A 228 18.47 -17.48 -4.05
CA GLY A 228 18.07 -17.58 -5.46
C GLY A 228 16.73 -16.91 -5.78
N LEU A 229 16.35 -15.90 -5.01
CA LEU A 229 15.18 -15.07 -5.32
C LEU A 229 15.52 -14.02 -6.39
N SER A 230 14.49 -13.57 -7.10
CA SER A 230 14.61 -12.49 -8.08
C SER A 230 15.12 -11.20 -7.42
N ALA A 231 15.79 -10.37 -8.21
CA ALA A 231 16.32 -9.10 -7.74
C ALA A 231 15.24 -8.12 -7.27
N PRO A 232 14.08 -7.98 -7.95
CA PRO A 232 12.99 -7.10 -7.49
C PRO A 232 12.40 -7.59 -6.17
N LEU A 233 12.00 -8.86 -6.06
CA LEU A 233 11.48 -9.43 -4.80
C LEU A 233 12.44 -9.27 -3.62
N SER A 234 13.73 -9.58 -3.81
CA SER A 234 14.74 -9.45 -2.76
C SER A 234 14.89 -7.99 -2.28
N LEU A 235 14.78 -7.03 -3.20
CA LEU A 235 14.86 -5.61 -2.87
C LEU A 235 13.58 -5.11 -2.19
N LEU A 236 12.40 -5.54 -2.64
CA LEU A 236 11.13 -5.21 -1.99
C LEU A 236 11.08 -5.73 -0.55
N ILE A 237 11.49 -6.98 -0.31
CA ILE A 237 11.56 -7.54 1.05
C ILE A 237 12.57 -6.76 1.89
N ALA A 238 13.77 -6.46 1.35
CA ALA A 238 14.77 -5.66 2.06
C ALA A 238 14.25 -4.27 2.44
N ALA A 239 13.56 -3.58 1.53
CA ALA A 239 12.98 -2.27 1.81
C ALA A 239 11.83 -2.34 2.82
N GLY A 240 10.93 -3.32 2.68
CA GLY A 240 9.81 -3.51 3.59
C GLY A 240 10.27 -3.77 5.03
N PHE A 241 11.26 -4.64 5.21
CA PHE A 241 11.76 -5.04 6.53
C PHE A 241 12.63 -3.96 7.18
N SER A 242 13.34 -3.15 6.39
CA SER A 242 14.22 -2.09 6.92
C SER A 242 13.49 -0.80 7.31
N ILE A 243 12.32 -0.50 6.76
CA ILE A 243 11.59 0.77 7.02
C ILE A 243 10.19 0.52 7.63
N CYS A 244 9.12 0.72 6.86
CA CYS A 244 7.73 0.75 7.29
C CYS A 244 6.86 -0.25 6.52
N GLY A 245 7.45 -1.37 6.08
CA GLY A 245 6.69 -2.48 5.51
C GLY A 245 6.06 -2.12 4.16
N ALA A 246 4.73 -2.14 4.11
CA ALA A 246 3.96 -1.98 2.87
C ALA A 246 4.19 -0.63 2.18
N SER A 247 4.37 0.47 2.91
CA SER A 247 4.62 1.79 2.31
C SER A 247 5.97 1.86 1.58
N ALA A 248 7.00 1.19 2.10
CA ALA A 248 8.30 1.11 1.44
C ALA A 248 8.24 0.24 0.17
N ILE A 249 7.51 -0.87 0.22
CA ILE A 249 7.26 -1.74 -0.94
C ILE A 249 6.51 -0.96 -2.03
N ALA A 250 5.46 -0.22 -1.66
CA ALA A 250 4.68 0.60 -2.59
C ALA A 250 5.49 1.75 -3.20
N ALA A 251 6.44 2.34 -2.46
CA ALA A 251 7.31 3.38 -3.01
C ALA A 251 8.32 2.82 -4.02
N LEU A 252 8.77 1.58 -3.84
CA LEU A 252 9.82 0.99 -4.66
C LEU A 252 9.33 0.12 -5.80
N ARG A 253 8.08 -0.37 -5.79
CA ARG A 253 7.55 -1.27 -6.83
C ARG A 253 7.77 -0.74 -8.26
N ASN A 254 7.59 0.56 -8.48
CA ASN A 254 7.76 1.21 -9.79
C ASN A 254 9.22 1.54 -10.10
N VAL A 255 10.10 1.53 -9.09
CA VAL A 255 11.54 1.78 -9.23
C VAL A 255 12.28 0.51 -9.64
N VAL A 256 11.78 -0.66 -9.23
CA VAL A 256 12.43 -1.96 -9.47
C VAL A 256 11.72 -2.86 -10.48
N ASP A 257 10.68 -2.34 -11.14
CA ASP A 257 9.86 -3.06 -12.13
C ASP A 257 9.39 -4.44 -11.61
N ALA A 258 8.89 -4.45 -10.37
CA ALA A 258 8.40 -5.66 -9.73
C ALA A 258 6.97 -5.98 -10.19
N ASP A 259 6.69 -7.26 -10.40
CA ASP A 259 5.35 -7.72 -10.73
C ASP A 259 4.42 -7.73 -9.49
N GLU A 260 3.11 -7.89 -9.73
CA GLU A 260 2.10 -7.91 -8.65
C GLU A 260 2.27 -9.10 -7.69
N GLU A 261 2.83 -10.21 -8.16
CA GLU A 261 3.04 -11.41 -7.35
C GLU A 261 4.18 -11.18 -6.35
N GLU A 262 5.27 -10.56 -6.79
CA GLU A 262 6.39 -10.15 -5.95
C GLU A 262 5.99 -9.10 -4.92
N VAL A 263 5.20 -8.10 -5.33
CA VAL A 263 4.66 -7.07 -4.42
C VAL A 263 3.74 -7.71 -3.38
N THR A 264 2.82 -8.58 -3.81
CA THR A 264 1.92 -9.30 -2.92
C THR A 264 2.69 -10.21 -1.95
N ALA A 265 3.73 -10.90 -2.43
CA ALA A 265 4.56 -11.76 -1.61
C ALA A 265 5.32 -10.95 -0.55
N ALA A 266 5.93 -9.83 -0.92
CA ALA A 266 6.64 -8.96 0.02
C ALA A 266 5.71 -8.38 1.10
N ILE A 267 4.51 -7.90 0.71
CA ILE A 267 3.50 -7.41 1.66
C ILE A 267 3.04 -8.54 2.57
N GLY A 268 2.81 -9.74 2.02
CA GLY A 268 2.45 -10.92 2.80
C GLY A 268 3.48 -11.26 3.87
N LEU A 269 4.77 -11.28 3.51
CA LEU A 269 5.86 -11.56 4.46
C LEU A 269 5.96 -10.51 5.57
N VAL A 270 5.81 -9.22 5.22
CA VAL A 270 5.78 -8.13 6.20
C VAL A 270 4.63 -8.34 7.19
N THR A 271 3.43 -8.61 6.68
CA THR A 271 2.25 -8.85 7.51
C THR A 271 2.44 -10.08 8.40
N LEU A 272 2.97 -11.17 7.86
CA LEU A 272 3.23 -12.40 8.61
C LEU A 272 4.22 -12.17 9.75
N CYS A 273 5.40 -11.63 9.44
CA CYS A 273 6.45 -11.42 10.44
C CYS A 273 6.02 -10.41 11.50
N GLY A 274 5.34 -9.34 11.11
CA GLY A 274 4.80 -8.39 12.08
C GLY A 274 3.65 -8.94 12.92
N THR A 275 2.82 -9.84 12.37
CA THR A 275 1.76 -10.52 13.16
C THR A 275 2.39 -11.46 14.18
N MET A 276 3.43 -12.19 13.77
CA MET A 276 4.21 -13.02 14.68
C MET A 276 4.88 -12.17 15.77
N ALA A 277 5.35 -10.96 15.44
CA ALA A 277 5.98 -10.06 16.39
C ALA A 277 5.04 -9.59 17.52
N ILE A 278 3.74 -9.46 17.26
CA ILE A 278 2.73 -9.13 18.28
C ILE A 278 2.71 -10.18 19.40
N VAL A 279 3.02 -11.44 19.09
CA VAL A 279 3.03 -12.53 20.07
C VAL A 279 4.43 -12.79 20.60
N VAL A 280 5.43 -12.85 19.72
CA VAL A 280 6.78 -13.28 20.09
C VAL A 280 7.54 -12.21 20.87
N LEU A 281 7.45 -10.93 20.49
CA LEU A 281 8.24 -9.89 21.17
C LEU A 281 7.83 -9.71 22.64
N PRO A 282 6.53 -9.60 23.00
CA PRO A 282 6.15 -9.44 24.41
C PRO A 282 6.61 -10.62 25.28
N LEU A 283 6.55 -11.85 24.75
CA LEU A 283 7.04 -13.05 25.45
C LEU A 283 8.56 -13.04 25.67
N LEU A 284 9.30 -12.23 24.91
CA LEU A 284 10.75 -12.07 25.05
C LEU A 284 11.14 -10.87 25.92
N GLN A 285 10.20 -10.03 26.35
CA GLN A 285 10.52 -8.85 27.17
C GLN A 285 11.21 -9.25 28.49
N ASP A 286 10.55 -10.09 29.30
CA ASP A 286 11.05 -10.49 30.61
C ASP A 286 12.31 -11.37 30.53
N PRO A 287 12.38 -12.41 29.66
CA PRO A 287 13.59 -13.24 29.55
C PRO A 287 14.83 -12.48 29.09
N LEU A 288 14.65 -11.38 28.35
CA LEU A 288 15.74 -10.51 27.90
C LEU A 288 16.06 -9.38 28.89
N GLY A 289 15.29 -9.25 29.98
CA GLY A 289 15.46 -8.23 31.01
C GLY A 289 15.33 -6.80 30.47
N LEU A 290 14.38 -6.58 29.56
CA LEU A 290 14.16 -5.27 28.94
C LEU A 290 13.22 -4.41 29.81
N SER A 291 13.61 -3.16 30.06
CA SER A 291 12.67 -2.17 30.60
C SER A 291 11.58 -1.84 29.57
N ASP A 292 10.45 -1.27 30.02
CA ASP A 292 9.34 -0.91 29.12
C ASP A 292 9.78 0.02 27.99
N GLU A 293 10.61 1.02 28.29
CA GLU A 293 11.17 1.92 27.27
C GLU A 293 12.08 1.16 26.28
N ALA A 294 12.92 0.24 26.76
CA ALA A 294 13.81 -0.58 25.93
C ALA A 294 13.01 -1.49 25.01
N PHE A 295 11.97 -2.13 25.55
CA PHE A 295 11.06 -2.99 24.82
C PHE A 295 10.29 -2.19 23.76
N GLY A 296 9.86 -0.97 24.11
CA GLY A 296 9.28 -0.02 23.18
C GLY A 296 10.22 0.31 22.02
N ALA A 297 11.44 0.74 22.33
CA ALA A 297 12.45 1.06 21.33
C ALA A 297 12.78 -0.14 20.42
N TRP A 298 12.94 -1.33 21.01
CA TRP A 298 13.18 -2.57 20.28
C TRP A 298 12.01 -2.95 19.37
N SER A 299 10.77 -2.84 19.88
CA SER A 299 9.55 -3.09 19.11
C SER A 299 9.42 -2.11 17.93
N GLY A 300 9.66 -0.81 18.15
CA GLY A 300 9.65 0.21 17.10
C GLY A 300 10.74 -0.01 16.03
N ALA A 301 11.91 -0.49 16.44
CA ALA A 301 13.04 -0.77 15.55
C ALA A 301 12.88 -2.08 14.76
N SER A 302 12.17 -3.08 15.30
CA SER A 302 12.10 -4.42 14.71
C SER A 302 10.77 -4.74 14.00
N VAL A 303 9.64 -4.21 14.46
CA VAL A 303 8.33 -4.47 13.85
C VAL A 303 8.12 -3.59 12.62
N HIS A 304 7.44 -4.11 11.59
CA HIS A 304 7.49 -3.55 10.23
C HIS A 304 6.35 -2.58 9.92
N ASP A 305 5.17 -2.77 10.51
CA ASP A 305 4.03 -1.87 10.36
C ASP A 305 3.75 -1.09 11.65
N VAL A 306 3.26 0.15 11.53
CA VAL A 306 2.94 1.00 12.69
C VAL A 306 1.84 0.39 13.54
N ALA A 307 0.81 -0.20 12.95
CA ALA A 307 -0.27 -0.84 13.70
C ALA A 307 0.23 -2.02 14.53
N GLN A 308 1.11 -2.83 13.94
CA GLN A 308 1.70 -3.98 14.61
C GLN A 308 2.67 -3.54 15.72
N VAL A 309 3.41 -2.44 15.51
CA VAL A 309 4.21 -1.81 16.57
C VAL A 309 3.31 -1.39 17.73
N VAL A 310 2.20 -0.68 17.47
CA VAL A 310 1.27 -0.22 18.49
C VAL A 310 0.70 -1.40 19.27
N ALA A 311 0.21 -2.44 18.57
CA ALA A 311 -0.29 -3.65 19.21
C ALA A 311 0.77 -4.31 20.10
N THR A 312 1.99 -4.47 19.60
CA THR A 312 3.10 -5.11 20.33
C THR A 312 3.51 -4.29 21.55
N ALA A 313 3.89 -3.03 21.36
CA ALA A 313 4.46 -2.18 22.41
C ALA A 313 3.45 -1.85 23.52
N SER A 314 2.15 -1.79 23.18
CA SER A 314 1.10 -1.53 24.17
C SER A 314 0.97 -2.59 25.26
N THR A 315 1.52 -3.78 25.05
CA THR A 315 1.56 -4.83 26.08
C THR A 315 2.41 -4.44 27.29
N ALA A 316 3.37 -3.54 27.10
CA ALA A 316 4.26 -2.99 28.12
C ALA A 316 3.89 -1.55 28.53
N GLY A 317 2.66 -1.11 28.22
CA GLY A 317 2.14 0.20 28.66
C GLY A 317 2.46 1.38 27.75
N SER A 318 2.12 2.58 28.22
CA SER A 318 2.19 3.84 27.45
C SER A 318 3.61 4.28 27.16
N VAL A 319 4.54 4.08 28.10
CA VAL A 319 5.97 4.43 27.96
C VAL A 319 6.60 3.63 26.81
N ALA A 320 6.39 2.31 26.80
CA ALA A 320 6.83 1.46 25.71
C ALA A 320 6.21 1.86 24.37
N LEU A 321 4.90 2.11 24.35
CA LEU A 321 4.18 2.53 23.15
C LEU A 321 4.73 3.83 22.57
N ALA A 322 5.00 4.82 23.42
CA ALA A 322 5.60 6.08 23.03
C ALA A 322 6.99 5.91 22.42
N ALA A 323 7.90 5.24 23.14
CA ALA A 323 9.25 4.95 22.65
C ALA A 323 9.22 4.22 21.31
N ALA A 324 8.32 3.24 21.16
CA ALA A 324 8.13 2.49 19.94
C ALA A 324 7.67 3.36 18.77
N VAL A 325 6.70 4.24 18.99
CA VAL A 325 6.20 5.16 17.96
C VAL A 325 7.31 6.13 17.53
N VAL A 326 8.06 6.72 18.45
CA VAL A 326 9.14 7.65 18.11
C VAL A 326 10.22 6.96 17.27
N VAL A 327 10.71 5.78 17.69
CA VAL A 327 11.68 5.00 16.91
C VAL A 327 11.12 4.63 15.53
N LYS A 328 9.85 4.22 15.47
CA LYS A 328 9.20 3.84 14.22
C LYS A 328 9.06 5.00 13.25
N LEU A 329 8.66 6.18 13.73
CA LEU A 329 8.54 7.40 12.91
C LEU A 329 9.91 7.88 12.45
N THR A 330 10.94 7.78 13.29
CA THR A 330 12.33 8.08 12.91
C THR A 330 12.77 7.21 11.73
N ARG A 331 12.44 5.91 11.72
CA ARG A 331 12.71 5.02 10.58
C ARG A 331 12.00 5.45 9.30
N VAL A 332 10.78 5.96 9.39
CA VAL A 332 10.03 6.45 8.21
C VAL A 332 10.80 7.59 7.51
N LEU A 333 11.53 8.42 8.25
CA LEU A 333 12.36 9.48 7.65
C LEU A 333 13.50 8.92 6.78
N PHE A 334 14.00 7.71 7.08
CA PHE A 334 15.00 7.02 6.26
C PHE A 334 14.43 6.43 4.96
N LEU A 335 13.12 6.49 4.73
CA LEU A 335 12.53 6.06 3.47
C LEU A 335 13.06 6.90 2.29
N ALA A 336 13.08 8.22 2.45
CA ALA A 336 13.53 9.15 1.41
C ALA A 336 14.99 8.89 0.97
N PRO A 337 16.00 8.84 1.87
CA PRO A 337 17.37 8.54 1.47
C PRO A 337 17.53 7.12 0.91
N LEU A 338 16.78 6.14 1.42
CA LEU A 338 16.81 4.77 0.88
C LEU A 338 16.28 4.74 -0.57
N VAL A 339 15.13 5.33 -0.83
CA VAL A 339 14.55 5.37 -2.18
C VAL A 339 15.42 6.17 -3.14
N ALA A 340 16.00 7.29 -2.69
CA ALA A 340 16.96 8.05 -3.49
C ALA A 340 18.21 7.22 -3.82
N GLY A 341 18.78 6.52 -2.84
CA GLY A 341 19.94 5.65 -3.03
C GLY A 341 19.66 4.48 -3.98
N VAL A 342 18.51 3.83 -3.85
CA VAL A 342 18.07 2.78 -4.79
C VAL A 342 17.85 3.35 -6.18
N SER A 343 17.17 4.50 -6.30
CA SER A 343 16.91 5.15 -7.58
C SER A 343 18.21 5.53 -8.28
N LEU A 344 19.21 6.06 -7.57
CA LEU A 344 20.51 6.40 -8.14
C LEU A 344 21.30 5.16 -8.58
N ALA A 345 21.24 4.07 -7.81
CA ALA A 345 21.86 2.80 -8.16
C ALA A 345 21.18 2.11 -9.35
N SER A 346 19.88 2.35 -9.56
CA SER A 346 19.09 1.85 -10.69
C SER A 346 19.16 2.77 -11.92
N ALA A 347 19.30 4.09 -11.74
CA ALA A 347 19.45 5.06 -12.83
C ALA A 347 20.73 4.85 -13.65
N ARG A 348 21.77 4.27 -13.03
CA ARG A 348 22.94 3.75 -13.76
C ARG A 348 22.60 2.64 -14.76
N ARG A 349 21.35 2.13 -14.77
CA ARG A 349 20.80 1.11 -15.67
C ARG A 349 19.55 1.56 -16.44
N SER A 350 18.96 2.74 -16.19
CA SER A 350 17.69 3.19 -16.78
C SER A 350 17.59 4.73 -16.84
N ILE A 351 17.04 5.28 -17.95
CA ILE A 351 17.10 6.71 -18.33
C ILE A 351 15.90 7.55 -17.79
N ARG A 352 14.98 7.00 -16.99
CA ARG A 352 13.82 7.79 -16.52
C ARG A 352 14.05 8.43 -15.14
N PRO A 353 14.11 9.78 -15.03
CA PRO A 353 14.09 10.44 -13.73
C PRO A 353 12.69 10.34 -13.12
N SER A 354 12.57 9.67 -11.98
CA SER A 354 11.36 9.75 -11.16
C SER A 354 11.40 11.05 -10.35
N ARG A 355 10.30 11.81 -10.33
CA ARG A 355 10.15 12.95 -9.40
C ARG A 355 10.00 12.37 -7.99
N LEU A 356 11.04 12.53 -7.17
CA LEU A 356 11.02 12.17 -5.76
C LEU A 356 10.23 13.26 -5.00
N SER A 357 8.91 13.07 -4.85
CA SER A 357 8.12 13.83 -3.89
C SER A 357 7.85 12.92 -2.69
N PHE A 358 8.47 13.21 -1.56
CA PHE A 358 8.24 12.50 -0.30
C PHE A 358 7.49 13.41 0.66
N PRO A 359 6.14 13.35 0.70
CA PRO A 359 5.38 14.07 1.70
C PRO A 359 5.61 13.40 3.06
N VAL A 360 6.15 14.16 4.03
CA VAL A 360 6.08 13.77 5.45
C VAL A 360 4.60 13.57 5.78
N PRO A 361 4.20 12.40 6.34
CA PRO A 361 2.79 12.16 6.60
C PRO A 361 2.24 13.20 7.60
N LEU A 362 1.09 13.82 7.27
CA LEU A 362 0.50 14.88 8.10
C LEU A 362 0.28 14.47 9.57
N PHE A 363 0.02 13.19 9.83
CA PHE A 363 -0.15 12.69 11.20
C PHE A 363 1.14 12.74 12.02
N VAL A 364 2.32 12.68 11.39
CA VAL A 364 3.61 12.85 12.06
C VAL A 364 3.75 14.29 12.54
N LEU A 365 3.39 15.25 11.69
CA LEU A 365 3.37 16.67 12.07
C LEU A 365 2.34 16.93 13.19
N GLY A 366 1.17 16.31 13.10
CA GLY A 366 0.16 16.37 14.16
C GLY A 366 0.66 15.79 15.49
N PHE A 367 1.36 14.65 15.47
CA PHE A 367 1.97 14.05 16.66
C PHE A 367 3.03 14.96 17.30
N LEU A 368 3.92 15.53 16.49
CA LEU A 368 4.93 16.49 16.98
C LEU A 368 4.28 17.76 17.54
N ALA A 369 3.23 18.26 16.91
CA ALA A 369 2.47 19.41 17.42
C ALA A 369 1.76 19.10 18.74
N ALA A 370 1.22 17.88 18.91
CA ALA A 370 0.63 17.44 20.17
C ALA A 370 1.65 17.38 21.31
N ILE A 371 2.86 16.85 21.05
CA ILE A 371 3.97 16.85 22.03
C ILE A 371 4.37 18.27 22.40
N ALA A 372 4.53 19.15 21.39
CA ALA A 372 4.89 20.54 21.63
C ALA A 372 3.84 21.24 22.51
N LEU A 373 2.55 21.03 22.20
CA LEU A 373 1.44 21.60 22.97
C LEU A 373 1.38 21.03 24.40
N ARG A 374 1.56 19.70 24.57
CA ARG A 374 1.66 19.07 25.90
C ARG A 374 2.79 19.66 26.73
N THR A 375 3.93 19.92 26.11
CA THR A 375 5.14 20.45 26.77
C THR A 375 4.95 21.89 27.29
N THR A 376 4.09 22.68 26.66
CA THR A 376 3.79 24.04 27.15
C THR A 376 3.12 24.07 28.52
N GLY A 377 2.53 22.95 28.96
CA GLY A 377 1.72 22.89 30.19
C GLY A 377 0.37 23.62 30.09
N ILE A 378 0.00 24.17 28.93
CA ILE A 378 -1.25 24.92 28.73
C ILE A 378 -2.48 23.99 28.76
N VAL A 379 -2.31 22.71 28.41
CA VAL A 379 -3.41 21.75 28.35
C VAL A 379 -3.82 21.32 29.78
N PRO A 380 -5.07 21.56 30.21
CA PRO A 380 -5.51 21.16 31.55
C PRO A 380 -5.49 19.64 31.74
N GLU A 381 -5.20 19.16 32.95
CA GLU A 381 -5.16 17.72 33.27
C GLU A 381 -6.48 17.00 32.94
N ALA A 382 -7.63 17.63 33.21
CA ALA A 382 -8.94 17.07 32.85
C ALA A 382 -9.11 16.87 31.32
N ALA A 383 -8.48 17.72 30.51
CA ALA A 383 -8.48 17.53 29.06
C ALA A 383 -7.57 16.36 28.64
N LEU A 384 -6.45 16.15 29.35
CA LEU A 384 -5.54 15.03 29.11
C LEU A 384 -6.21 13.68 29.38
N ASP A 385 -7.02 13.56 30.43
CA ASP A 385 -7.80 12.34 30.72
C ASP A 385 -8.77 11.98 29.59
N VAL A 386 -9.48 13.00 29.06
CA VAL A 386 -10.40 12.83 27.93
C VAL A 386 -9.64 12.46 26.66
N LEU A 387 -8.50 13.10 26.40
CA LEU A 387 -7.63 12.80 25.25
C LEU A 387 -7.07 11.37 25.34
N GLY A 388 -6.65 10.91 26.53
CA GLY A 388 -6.16 9.54 26.75
C GLY A 388 -7.27 8.49 26.55
N SER A 389 -8.50 8.79 26.98
CA SER A 389 -9.66 7.94 26.72
C SER A 389 -10.00 7.88 25.23
N ALA A 390 -10.01 9.02 24.54
CA ALA A 390 -10.23 9.12 23.10
C ALA A 390 -9.14 8.39 22.30
N LYS A 391 -7.87 8.51 22.71
CA LYS A 391 -6.73 7.78 22.16
C LYS A 391 -6.95 6.29 22.26
N THR A 392 -7.27 5.79 23.45
CA THR A 392 -7.49 4.37 23.73
C THR A 392 -8.61 3.82 22.85
N LEU A 393 -9.73 4.53 22.76
CA LEU A 393 -10.84 4.14 21.89
C LEU A 393 -10.45 4.11 20.40
N ALA A 394 -9.79 5.17 19.92
CA ALA A 394 -9.35 5.29 18.53
C ALA A 394 -8.35 4.19 18.14
N LEU A 395 -7.33 3.94 18.97
CA LEU A 395 -6.33 2.90 18.73
C LEU A 395 -6.93 1.50 18.79
N THR A 396 -7.83 1.23 19.75
CA THR A 396 -8.49 -0.08 19.84
C THR A 396 -9.36 -0.35 18.62
N ALA A 397 -10.17 0.62 18.19
CA ALA A 397 -10.99 0.51 16.99
C ALA A 397 -10.15 0.39 15.71
N ALA A 398 -9.04 1.12 15.63
CA ALA A 398 -8.09 0.99 14.54
C ALA A 398 -7.50 -0.43 14.45
N LEU A 399 -7.01 -0.96 15.57
CA LEU A 399 -6.41 -2.30 15.62
C LEU A 399 -7.42 -3.39 15.28
N ALA A 400 -8.69 -3.26 15.70
CA ALA A 400 -9.76 -4.15 15.26
C ALA A 400 -9.91 -4.18 13.74
N GLY A 401 -9.96 -3.02 13.08
CA GLY A 401 -10.10 -2.97 11.63
C GLY A 401 -8.86 -3.39 10.85
N ILE A 402 -7.67 -3.19 11.42
CA ILE A 402 -6.41 -3.73 10.88
C ILE A 402 -6.41 -5.27 10.96
N GLY A 403 -6.89 -5.83 12.07
CA GLY A 403 -7.15 -7.26 12.20
C GLY A 403 -8.09 -7.76 11.10
N VAL A 404 -9.21 -7.08 10.90
CA VAL A 404 -10.19 -7.40 9.83
C VAL A 404 -9.56 -7.36 8.44
N GLY A 405 -8.64 -6.41 8.19
CA GLY A 405 -7.94 -6.29 6.92
C GLY A 405 -6.87 -7.35 6.65
N THR A 406 -6.59 -8.22 7.62
CA THR A 406 -5.51 -9.22 7.55
C THR A 406 -6.03 -10.58 7.08
N ASP A 407 -5.54 -11.03 5.92
CA ASP A 407 -5.94 -12.28 5.28
C ASP A 407 -4.82 -13.32 5.41
N LEU A 408 -5.00 -14.30 6.31
CA LEU A 408 -4.01 -15.35 6.58
C LEU A 408 -3.95 -16.38 5.44
N ARG A 409 -5.02 -16.53 4.66
CA ARG A 409 -5.07 -17.51 3.56
C ARG A 409 -4.13 -17.10 2.43
N LYS A 410 -3.91 -15.79 2.24
CA LYS A 410 -2.92 -15.25 1.31
C LYS A 410 -1.48 -15.56 1.74
N LEU A 411 -1.22 -15.70 3.04
CA LEU A 411 0.12 -16.03 3.57
C LEU A 411 0.50 -17.49 3.27
N GLY A 412 -0.48 -18.40 3.32
CA GLY A 412 -0.25 -19.82 2.99
C GLY A 412 0.10 -20.09 1.52
N ARG A 413 -0.04 -19.08 0.65
CA ARG A 413 0.33 -19.16 -0.78
C ARG A 413 1.75 -18.67 -1.06
N LEU A 414 2.48 -18.22 -0.04
CA LEU A 414 3.87 -17.79 -0.18
C LEU A 414 4.76 -19.01 -0.43
N GLY A 415 5.67 -18.91 -1.41
CA GLY A 415 6.67 -19.95 -1.64
C GLY A 415 7.60 -20.14 -0.44
N THR A 416 8.23 -21.31 -0.33
CA THR A 416 9.14 -21.65 0.79
C THR A 416 10.36 -20.73 0.85
N ARG A 417 10.97 -20.40 -0.30
CA ARG A 417 12.15 -19.51 -0.36
C ARG A 417 11.85 -18.08 0.14
N PRO A 418 10.78 -17.40 -0.33
CA PRO A 418 10.37 -16.11 0.26
C PRO A 418 10.08 -16.19 1.76
N LEU A 419 9.42 -17.27 2.22
CA LEU A 419 9.13 -17.47 3.65
C LEU A 419 10.40 -17.54 4.49
N VAL A 420 11.38 -18.34 4.07
CA VAL A 420 12.68 -18.45 4.74
C VAL A 420 13.40 -17.10 4.75
N LEU A 421 13.40 -16.36 3.63
CA LEU A 421 13.98 -15.02 3.61
C LEU A 421 13.28 -14.09 4.60
N GLY A 422 11.95 -14.09 4.66
CA GLY A 422 11.18 -13.28 5.59
C GLY A 422 11.56 -13.57 7.05
N LEU A 423 11.58 -14.84 7.45
CA LEU A 423 11.95 -15.23 8.82
C LEU A 423 13.40 -14.87 9.17
N LEU A 424 14.34 -15.10 8.25
CA LEU A 424 15.74 -14.72 8.46
C LEU A 424 15.94 -13.20 8.49
N SER A 425 15.16 -12.45 7.71
CA SER A 425 15.20 -10.98 7.72
C SER A 425 14.58 -10.41 8.99
N TRP A 426 13.52 -11.04 9.49
CA TRP A 426 12.88 -10.67 10.74
C TRP A 426 13.80 -10.91 11.94
N THR A 427 14.45 -12.07 11.99
CA THR A 427 15.45 -12.37 13.03
C THR A 427 16.66 -11.45 12.92
N LEU A 428 17.11 -11.11 11.71
CA LEU A 428 18.17 -10.13 11.49
C LEU A 428 17.80 -8.75 12.06
N VAL A 429 16.65 -8.17 11.66
CA VAL A 429 16.26 -6.83 12.12
C VAL A 429 15.97 -6.83 13.63
N ALA A 430 15.34 -7.87 14.16
CA ALA A 430 15.10 -8.00 15.60
C ALA A 430 16.42 -8.11 16.38
N GLY A 431 17.39 -8.90 15.91
CA GLY A 431 18.69 -9.06 16.54
C GLY A 431 19.54 -7.78 16.50
N VAL A 432 19.60 -7.11 15.35
CA VAL A 432 20.35 -5.85 15.21
C VAL A 432 19.70 -4.75 16.04
N ALA A 433 18.37 -4.67 16.06
CA ALA A 433 17.64 -3.72 16.89
C ALA A 433 17.87 -3.98 18.38
N TYR A 434 17.83 -5.24 18.82
CA TYR A 434 18.08 -5.63 20.21
C TYR A 434 19.50 -5.24 20.64
N ALA A 435 20.50 -5.60 19.83
CA ALA A 435 21.89 -5.23 20.09
C ALA A 435 22.06 -3.71 20.17
N GLY A 436 21.41 -2.96 19.25
CA GLY A 436 21.40 -1.50 19.26
C GLY A 436 20.83 -0.91 20.56
N VAL A 437 19.66 -1.41 21.00
CA VAL A 437 19.05 -0.97 22.26
C VAL A 437 19.99 -1.24 23.44
N ARG A 438 20.57 -2.44 23.53
CA ARG A 438 21.50 -2.83 24.61
C ARG A 438 22.79 -2.01 24.66
N LEU A 439 23.20 -1.40 23.55
CA LEU A 439 24.38 -0.52 23.51
C LEU A 439 24.06 0.92 23.91
N THR A 440 22.78 1.30 23.91
CA THR A 440 22.33 2.67 24.21
C THR A 440 21.61 2.81 25.55
N GLN A 441 21.44 1.70 26.27
CA GLN A 441 21.08 1.66 27.69
C GLN A 441 22.35 1.61 28.53
#